data_AF-A4FXB0-F1
#
_entry.id   AF-A4FXB0-F1
#
_cell.length_a   1.000
_cell.length_b   1.000
_cell.length_c   1.000
_cell.angle_alpha   90.00
_cell.angle_beta   90.00
_cell.angle_gamma   90.00
#
_symmetry.space_group_name_H-M   'P 1'
#
loop_
_entity.id
_entity.type
_entity.pdbx_description
1 polymer ?
#
loop_
_entity_poly.entity_id
_entity_poly.type
_entity_poly.pdbx_seq_one_letter_code
_entity_poly.pdbx_strand_id
1 'polypeptide(L)'
;MPELEIRKNILKYLHEKGNYVTGGELADKINLQKDELKVHLDFLETGGYLKLNGAVGGISHISAITEKGKKMVENNEFKFQKPFLS
;
A
#
# COMPACT_ATOMS: atom_id res chain seq x y z
N MET A 1 -6.54 2.86 -14.05
CA MET A 1 -5.10 2.53 -13.93
C MET A 1 -4.98 1.03 -13.65
N PRO A 2 -4.05 0.28 -14.26
CA PRO A 2 -3.81 -1.12 -13.94
C PRO A 2 -3.53 -1.34 -12.45
N GLU A 3 -4.04 -2.42 -11.86
CA GLU A 3 -3.86 -2.73 -10.42
C GLU A 3 -2.38 -2.77 -10.00
N LEU A 4 -1.52 -3.24 -10.89
CA LEU A 4 -0.08 -3.31 -10.68
C LEU A 4 0.53 -1.91 -10.48
N GLU A 5 0.13 -0.95 -11.32
CA GLU A 5 0.61 0.43 -11.26
C GLU A 5 0.10 1.12 -9.99
N ILE A 6 -1.15 0.88 -9.60
CA ILE A 6 -1.71 1.42 -8.35
C ILE A 6 -0.85 0.97 -7.16
N ARG A 7 -0.63 -0.34 -7.02
CA ARG A 7 0.16 -0.91 -5.92
C ARG A 7 1.61 -0.42 -5.92
N LYS A 8 2.20 -0.28 -7.11
CA LYS A 8 3.53 0.31 -7.28
C LYS A 8 3.59 1.77 -6.80
N ASN A 9 2.59 2.56 -7.17
CA ASN A 9 2.51 3.97 -6.78
C ASN A 9 2.30 4.14 -5.27
N ILE A 10 1.49 3.29 -4.64
CA ILE A 10 1.33 3.24 -3.18
C ILE A 10 2.70 3.03 -2.51
N LEU A 11 3.42 1.97 -2.89
CA LEU A 11 4.70 1.64 -2.26
C LEU A 11 5.76 2.72 -2.47
N LYS A 12 5.84 3.29 -3.68
CA LYS A 12 6.75 4.41 -3.97
C LYS A 12 6.45 5.62 -3.11
N TYR A 13 5.19 6.00 -3.00
CA TYR A 13 4.80 7.17 -2.22
C TYR A 13 5.11 6.99 -0.72
N LEU A 14 4.79 5.81 -0.17
CA LEU A 14 5.12 5.47 1.22
C LEU A 14 6.64 5.45 1.47
N HIS A 15 7.42 4.99 0.49
CA HIS A 15 8.87 5.01 0.54
C HIS A 15 9.43 6.44 0.53
N GLU A 16 8.94 7.32 -0.36
CA GLU A 16 9.37 8.72 -0.44
C GLU A 16 9.03 9.52 0.83
N LYS A 17 7.88 9.27 1.45
CA LYS A 17 7.43 10.00 2.64
C LYS A 17 8.12 9.61 3.94
N GLY A 18 8.84 8.47 3.98
CA GLY A 18 9.59 8.08 5.17
C GLY A 18 8.74 7.56 6.35
N ASN A 19 7.50 7.12 6.07
CA ASN A 19 6.46 6.54 6.96
C ASN A 19 5.33 7.48 7.39
N TYR A 20 4.17 6.87 7.71
CA TYR A 20 2.95 7.48 8.27
C TYR A 20 2.17 8.38 7.31
N VAL A 21 1.63 7.79 6.24
CA VAL A 21 0.65 8.44 5.35
C VAL A 21 -0.76 8.01 5.74
N THR A 22 -1.69 8.97 5.78
CA THR A 22 -3.12 8.68 6.01
C THR A 22 -3.78 8.15 4.75
N GLY A 23 -4.82 7.32 4.90
CA GLY A 23 -5.58 6.81 3.75
C GLY A 23 -6.20 7.91 2.88
N GLY A 24 -6.54 9.08 3.44
CA GLY A 24 -7.03 10.24 2.69
C GLY A 24 -5.96 10.82 1.77
N GLU A 25 -4.78 11.13 2.32
CA GLU A 25 -3.66 11.66 1.53
C GLU A 25 -3.24 10.69 0.43
N LEU A 26 -3.23 9.39 0.72
CA LEU A 26 -2.90 8.35 -0.24
C LEU A 26 -3.95 8.23 -1.36
N ALA A 27 -5.24 8.36 -1.02
CA ALA A 27 -6.35 8.33 -1.98
C ALA A 27 -6.29 9.53 -2.93
N ASP A 28 -6.07 10.74 -2.41
CA ASP A 28 -5.89 11.95 -3.20
C ASP A 28 -4.66 11.85 -4.10
N LYS A 29 -3.54 11.34 -3.58
CA LYS A 29 -2.29 11.24 -4.36
C LYS A 29 -2.40 10.29 -5.55
N ILE A 30 -3.13 9.19 -5.40
CA ILE A 30 -3.26 8.14 -6.42
C ILE A 30 -4.55 8.31 -7.24
N ASN A 31 -5.38 9.29 -6.88
CA ASN A 31 -6.66 9.59 -7.52
C ASN A 31 -7.59 8.36 -7.54
N LEU A 32 -7.78 7.75 -6.36
CA LEU A 32 -8.59 6.55 -6.14
C LEU A 32 -9.65 6.79 -5.08
N GLN A 33 -10.79 6.10 -5.21
CA GLN A 33 -11.78 6.08 -4.13
C GLN A 33 -11.25 5.32 -2.92
N LYS A 34 -11.74 5.68 -1.73
CA LYS A 34 -11.29 5.08 -0.47
C LYS A 34 -11.52 3.58 -0.41
N ASP A 35 -12.64 3.10 -0.95
CA ASP A 35 -12.98 1.67 -0.97
C ASP A 35 -12.08 0.88 -1.93
N GLU A 36 -11.77 1.44 -3.10
CA GLU A 36 -10.82 0.84 -4.05
C GLU A 36 -9.40 0.81 -3.47
N LEU A 37 -8.97 1.92 -2.87
CA LEU A 37 -7.67 2.02 -2.21
C LEU A 37 -7.53 0.95 -1.12
N LYS A 38 -8.58 0.71 -0.34
CA LYS A 38 -8.59 -0.30 0.72
C LYS A 38 -8.25 -1.69 0.19
N VAL A 39 -8.81 -2.10 -0.95
CA VAL A 39 -8.50 -3.40 -1.58
C VAL A 39 -7.01 -3.53 -1.92
N HIS A 40 -6.39 -2.45 -2.39
CA HIS A 40 -4.95 -2.46 -2.68
C HIS A 40 -4.09 -2.46 -1.42
N LEU A 41 -4.51 -1.74 -0.38
CA LEU A 41 -3.83 -1.71 0.91
C LEU A 41 -3.88 -3.08 1.61
N ASP A 42 -5.06 -3.71 1.66
CA ASP A 42 -5.26 -5.04 2.25
C ASP A 42 -4.42 -6.11 1.51
N PHE A 43 -4.35 -6.04 0.17
CA PHE A 43 -3.48 -6.91 -0.62
C PHE A 43 -2.00 -6.70 -0.26
N LEU A 44 -1.55 -5.45 -0.16
CA LEU A 44 -0.17 -5.13 0.14
C LEU A 44 0.22 -5.50 1.57
N GLU A 45 -0.71 -5.37 2.52
CA GLU A 45 -0.55 -5.81 3.90
C GLU A 45 -0.47 -7.34 3.99
N THR A 46 -1.42 -8.05 3.37
CA THR A 46 -1.44 -9.53 3.34
C THR A 46 -0.16 -10.07 2.69
N GLY A 47 0.34 -9.40 1.66
CA GLY A 47 1.62 -9.72 1.02
C GLY A 47 2.87 -9.35 1.82
N GLY A 48 2.71 -8.68 2.97
CA GLY A 48 3.78 -8.26 3.86
C GLY A 48 4.62 -7.09 3.36
N TYR A 49 4.10 -6.28 2.44
CA TYR A 49 4.81 -5.15 1.81
C TYR A 49 4.59 -3.82 2.54
N LEU A 50 3.51 -3.71 3.29
CA LEU A 50 3.23 -2.62 4.22
C LEU A 50 2.57 -3.19 5.48
N LYS A 51 2.52 -2.38 6.54
CA LYS A 51 1.74 -2.63 7.76
C LYS A 51 0.74 -1.50 7.92
N LEU A 52 -0.51 -1.85 8.20
CA LEU A 52 -1.55 -0.89 8.57
C LEU A 52 -1.61 -0.81 10.11
N ASN A 53 -1.20 0.32 10.67
CA ASN A 53 -1.36 0.60 12.10
C ASN A 53 -2.71 1.32 12.35
N GLY A 54 -3.74 0.53 12.65
CA GLY A 54 -4.94 0.84 13.46
C GLY A 54 -5.90 1.99 13.07
N ALA A 55 -7.17 1.64 12.81
CA ALA A 55 -8.30 1.89 13.72
C ALA A 55 -9.56 1.12 13.26
N VAL A 56 -10.15 0.34 14.17
CA VAL A 56 -11.52 -0.18 14.03
C VAL A 56 -12.45 1.02 13.85
N GLY A 57 -13.18 1.10 12.74
CA GLY A 57 -14.26 2.08 12.55
C GLY A 57 -14.05 3.24 11.58
N GLY A 58 -12.98 3.23 10.77
CA GLY A 58 -12.95 4.06 9.56
C GLY A 58 -11.68 4.89 9.36
N ILE A 59 -10.91 4.49 8.35
CA ILE A 59 -10.09 5.38 7.50
C ILE A 59 -8.92 6.13 8.17
N SER A 60 -8.45 5.69 9.34
CA SER A 60 -7.16 6.16 9.90
C SER A 60 -6.06 5.14 9.68
N HIS A 61 -5.90 4.66 8.44
CA HIS A 61 -4.83 3.71 8.13
C HIS A 61 -3.51 4.46 8.08
N ILE A 62 -2.69 4.28 9.10
CA ILE A 62 -1.28 4.59 9.05
C ILE A 62 -0.62 3.45 8.28
N SER A 63 -0.27 3.68 7.03
CA SER A 63 0.50 2.72 6.24
C SER A 63 2.00 2.97 6.48
N ALA A 64 2.67 2.02 7.13
CA ALA A 64 4.13 1.98 7.21
C ALA A 64 4.64 0.95 6.20
N ILE A 65 5.59 1.34 5.35
CA ILE A 65 6.18 0.40 4.39
C ILE A 65 7.12 -0.58 5.13
N THR A 66 7.01 -1.87 4.86
CA THR A 66 7.91 -2.87 5.47
C THR A 66 9.25 -2.90 4.74
N GLU A 67 10.27 -3.51 5.34
CA GLU A 67 11.55 -3.78 4.67
C GLU A 67 11.38 -4.53 3.34
N LYS A 68 10.41 -5.45 3.26
CA LYS A 68 10.07 -6.16 2.02
C LYS A 68 9.54 -5.20 0.95
N GLY A 69 8.65 -4.29 1.34
CA GLY A 69 8.11 -3.26 0.45
C GLY A 69 9.20 -2.29 -0.03
N LYS A 70 10.07 -1.83 0.88
CA LYS A 70 11.20 -0.93 0.56
C LYS A 70 12.14 -1.55 -0.47
N LYS A 71 12.62 -2.77 -0.21
CA LYS A 71 13.49 -3.50 -1.16
C LYS A 71 12.85 -3.66 -2.53
N MET A 72 11.54 -3.85 -2.59
CA MET A 72 10.81 -3.95 -3.86
C MET A 72 10.83 -2.63 -4.65
N VAL A 73 10.67 -1.51 -3.96
CA VAL A 73 10.75 -0.17 -4.54
C VAL A 73 12.18 0.14 -4.98
N GLU A 74 13.17 -0.12 -4.11
CA GLU A 74 14.60 0.10 -4.37
C GLU A 74 15.11 -0.72 -5.54
N ASN A 75 14.74 -2.00 -5.62
CA ASN A 75 15.12 -2.89 -6.72
C ASN A 75 14.24 -2.69 -7.97
N ASN A 76 13.17 -1.89 -7.87
CA ASN A 76 12.14 -1.73 -8.91
C ASN A 76 11.53 -3.07 -9.38
N GLU A 77 11.48 -4.07 -8.50
CA GLU A 77 11.04 -5.45 -8.79
C GLU A 77 9.64 -5.75 -8.25
N PHE A 78 8.60 -5.26 -8.92
CA PHE A 78 7.20 -5.43 -8.48
C PHE A 78 6.63 -6.83 -8.82
N LYS A 79 7.15 -7.85 -8.14
CA LYS A 79 6.70 -9.25 -8.25
C LYS A 79 5.79 -9.58 -7.07
N PHE A 80 4.52 -9.17 -7.16
CA PHE A 80 3.54 -9.49 -6.13
C PHE A 80 3.22 -10.98 -6.15
N GLN A 81 3.58 -11.70 -5.08
CA GLN A 81 3.06 -13.05 -4.86
C GLN A 81 1.54 -12.97 -4.67
N LYS A 82 0.78 -13.79 -5.41
CA LYS A 82 -0.66 -13.93 -5.16
C LYS A 82 -0.85 -14.39 -3.71
N PRO A 83 -1.74 -13.76 -2.92
CA PRO A 83 -2.15 -14.35 -1.67
C PRO A 83 -2.70 -15.74 -2.00
N PHE A 84 -2.20 -16.76 -1.32
CA PHE A 84 -2.73 -18.11 -1.43
C PHE A 84 -4.20 -18.07 -0.99
N LEU A 85 -5.12 -18.03 -1.94
CA LEU A 85 -6.50 -18.45 -1.71
C LEU A 85 -6.45 -19.99 -1.77
N SER A 86 -6.39 -20.60 -0.58
CA SER A 86 -6.64 -22.04 -0.40
C SER A 86 -8.13 -22.31 -0.55
#